data_AF-A0A7V3SQX4-F1
#
_entry.id   AF-A0A7V3SQX4-F1
#
_cell.length_a   1.000
_cell.length_b   1.000
_cell.length_c   1.000
_cell.angle_alpha   90.00
_cell.angle_beta   90.00
_cell.angle_gamma   90.00
#
_symmetry.space_group_name_H-M   'P 1'
#
loop_
_entity.id
_entity.type
_entity.pdbx_description
1 polymer ?
#
loop_
_entity_poly.entity_id
_entity_poly.type
_entity_poly.pdbx_seq_one_letter_code
_entity_poly.pdbx_strand_id
1 'polypeptide(L)'
;MADDNMKEDIGEEAEFDEGEFEEEYEERDASPSGRAGREPRPTQEAAPRDMLDAAADVPVQIVAVMGKKSITMRELVLLKLGDVIELARPANEVVDLVVGGKLFAKGELVDVDGKLGVRIVRIIR
;
A
#
# COMPACT_ATOMS: atom_id res chain seq x y z
N MET A 1 65.20 -26.32 -4.04
CA MET A 1 63.85 -26.30 -3.47
C MET A 1 63.07 -25.36 -4.36
N ALA A 2 62.62 -25.88 -5.49
CA ALA A 2 61.32 -26.58 -5.67
C ALA A 2 60.24 -25.51 -5.82
N ASP A 3 59.80 -25.28 -7.07
CA ASP A 3 58.54 -25.84 -7.63
C ASP A 3 57.35 -25.04 -7.02
N ASP A 4 56.32 -24.61 -7.72
CA ASP A 4 55.83 -24.97 -9.04
C ASP A 4 54.81 -23.89 -9.44
N ASN A 5 54.58 -23.81 -10.74
CA ASN A 5 53.51 -23.05 -11.36
C ASN A 5 52.16 -23.71 -11.00
N MET A 6 51.17 -22.98 -10.49
CA MET A 6 49.80 -23.50 -10.39
C MET A 6 48.80 -22.48 -10.93
N LYS A 7 48.44 -22.75 -12.19
CA LYS A 7 47.28 -22.23 -12.89
C LYS A 7 46.02 -22.63 -12.12
N GLU A 8 45.09 -21.70 -11.98
CA GLU A 8 43.68 -22.04 -11.82
C GLU A 8 42.89 -21.28 -12.89
N ASP A 9 42.89 -21.88 -14.08
CA ASP A 9 41.74 -21.87 -14.98
C ASP A 9 40.57 -22.51 -14.21
N ILE A 10 39.48 -21.78 -14.01
CA ILE A 10 38.13 -22.34 -14.11
C ILE A 10 37.19 -21.21 -14.53
N GLY A 11 36.84 -21.24 -15.81
CA GLY A 11 35.63 -20.59 -16.31
C GLY A 11 34.41 -21.42 -15.94
N GLU A 12 33.29 -20.73 -15.76
CA GLU A 12 31.97 -21.27 -16.07
C GLU A 12 31.06 -20.07 -16.31
N GLU A 13 30.95 -19.68 -17.57
CA GLU A 13 29.88 -18.82 -18.06
C GLU A 13 28.61 -19.66 -17.98
N ALA A 14 27.68 -19.31 -17.09
CA ALA A 14 26.38 -19.97 -17.03
C ALA A 14 25.54 -19.52 -18.23
N GLU A 15 25.56 -20.34 -19.29
CA GLU A 15 24.60 -20.29 -20.39
C GLU A 15 23.22 -20.71 -19.85
N PHE A 16 22.26 -19.77 -19.84
CA PHE A 16 20.85 -20.09 -19.59
C PHE A 16 20.24 -20.56 -20.91
N ASP A 17 20.04 -21.88 -21.00
CA ASP A 17 19.31 -22.56 -22.05
C ASP A 17 17.81 -22.27 -21.89
N GLU A 18 17.30 -21.30 -22.66
CA GLU A 18 15.84 -21.08 -22.83
C GLU A 18 15.30 -22.13 -23.80
N GLY A 19 15.27 -23.38 -23.32
CA GLY A 19 14.64 -24.51 -23.99
C GLY A 19 13.12 -24.46 -23.87
N GLU A 20 12.49 -24.41 -25.05
CA GLU A 20 11.06 -24.44 -25.32
C GLU A 20 10.32 -25.52 -24.53
N PHE A 21 9.34 -25.12 -23.71
CA PHE A 21 8.31 -26.02 -23.21
C PHE A 21 7.02 -25.80 -24.00
N GLU A 22 6.90 -26.53 -25.11
CA GLU A 22 5.59 -26.88 -25.67
C GLU A 22 5.06 -28.07 -24.86
N GLU A 23 4.00 -27.85 -24.08
CA GLU A 23 3.13 -28.93 -23.66
C GLU A 23 1.80 -28.80 -24.38
N GLU A 24 1.73 -29.55 -25.48
CA GLU A 24 0.53 -29.90 -26.21
C GLU A 24 -0.32 -30.85 -25.35
N TYR A 25 -1.37 -30.32 -24.73
CA TYR A 25 -2.39 -31.13 -24.07
C TYR A 25 -3.45 -31.53 -25.09
N GLU A 26 -3.39 -32.78 -25.55
CA GLU A 26 -4.50 -33.43 -26.27
C GLU A 26 -5.70 -33.60 -25.33
N GLU A 27 -6.75 -32.80 -25.52
CA GLU A 27 -8.04 -33.07 -24.91
C GLU A 27 -8.98 -33.75 -25.92
N ARG A 28 -9.22 -35.03 -25.63
CA ARG A 28 -10.09 -35.96 -26.37
C ARG A 28 -11.56 -35.51 -26.35
N ASP A 29 -12.15 -35.53 -27.53
CA ASP A 29 -13.57 -35.67 -27.90
C ASP A 29 -14.65 -35.61 -26.80
N ALA A 30 -15.46 -34.55 -26.83
CA ALA A 30 -16.92 -34.65 -26.67
C ALA A 30 -17.65 -33.41 -27.22
N SER A 31 -18.25 -33.53 -28.41
CA SER A 31 -19.38 -32.70 -28.87
C SER A 31 -20.68 -33.51 -28.76
N PRO A 32 -21.89 -32.92 -28.83
CA PRO A 32 -22.34 -31.60 -28.42
C PRO A 32 -23.72 -31.63 -27.69
N SER A 33 -24.22 -30.44 -27.34
CA SER A 33 -25.63 -30.11 -27.10
C SER A 33 -26.24 -30.43 -25.72
N GLY A 34 -26.50 -29.35 -24.99
CA GLY A 34 -27.29 -29.36 -23.77
C GLY A 34 -27.63 -27.93 -23.38
N ARG A 35 -28.62 -27.34 -24.09
CA ARG A 35 -29.36 -26.12 -23.77
C ARG A 35 -28.81 -25.31 -22.58
N ALA A 36 -27.96 -24.33 -22.87
CA ALA A 36 -27.59 -23.30 -21.91
C ALA A 36 -28.85 -22.51 -21.53
N GLY A 37 -29.40 -22.83 -20.36
CA GLY A 37 -30.20 -21.87 -19.60
C GLY A 37 -29.32 -20.64 -19.41
N ARG A 38 -29.73 -19.51 -19.99
CA ARG A 38 -29.14 -18.22 -19.64
C ARG A 38 -29.39 -18.00 -18.16
N GLU A 39 -28.38 -18.27 -17.34
CA GLU A 39 -28.33 -17.66 -16.01
C GLU A 39 -28.31 -16.14 -16.22
N PRO A 40 -29.23 -15.39 -15.59
CA PRO A 40 -29.16 -13.95 -15.64
C PRO A 40 -27.86 -13.55 -14.95
N ARG A 41 -26.93 -12.95 -15.73
CA ARG A 41 -25.84 -12.15 -15.17
C ARG A 41 -26.48 -11.19 -14.17
N PRO A 42 -26.01 -11.10 -12.91
CA PRO A 42 -26.53 -10.09 -12.01
C PRO A 42 -26.31 -8.75 -12.69
N THR A 43 -27.41 -8.14 -13.12
CA THR A 43 -27.46 -6.74 -13.48
C THR A 43 -26.82 -6.02 -12.31
N GLN A 44 -25.86 -5.17 -12.61
CA GLN A 44 -25.28 -4.25 -11.65
C GLN A 44 -26.41 -3.29 -11.24
N GLU A 45 -27.26 -3.76 -10.33
CA GLU A 45 -28.27 -2.97 -9.65
C GLU A 45 -27.49 -1.84 -8.99
N ALA A 46 -27.81 -0.61 -9.43
CA ALA A 46 -27.35 0.60 -8.78
C ALA A 46 -27.46 0.37 -7.28
N ALA A 47 -26.31 0.43 -6.59
CA ALA A 47 -26.24 0.15 -5.15
C ALA A 47 -27.45 0.83 -4.49
N PRO A 48 -28.34 0.08 -3.82
CA PRO A 48 -29.55 0.65 -3.26
C PRO A 48 -29.11 1.82 -2.39
N ARG A 49 -29.80 2.96 -2.50
CA ARG A 49 -29.50 4.16 -1.70
C ARG A 49 -29.39 3.82 -0.20
N ASP A 50 -30.09 2.76 0.21
CA ASP A 50 -30.06 2.13 1.53
C ASP A 50 -28.66 1.66 1.99
N MET A 51 -27.73 1.34 1.08
CA MET A 51 -26.36 0.92 1.42
C MET A 51 -25.47 2.10 1.85
N LEU A 52 -25.77 3.30 1.36
CA LEU A 52 -25.16 4.55 1.84
C LEU A 52 -25.72 4.95 3.20
N ASP A 53 -27.02 4.74 3.41
CA ASP A 53 -27.66 4.94 4.73
C ASP A 53 -27.15 3.93 5.77
N ALA A 54 -26.89 2.67 5.38
CA ALA A 54 -26.25 1.67 6.24
C ALA A 54 -24.78 1.98 6.57
N ALA A 55 -24.09 2.76 5.72
CA ALA A 55 -22.74 3.25 5.98
C ALA A 55 -22.71 4.51 6.87
N ALA A 56 -23.86 5.12 7.17
CA ALA A 56 -23.95 6.40 7.87
C ALA A 56 -23.53 6.32 9.36
N ASP A 57 -23.68 5.15 9.98
CA ASP A 57 -23.41 4.96 11.42
C ASP A 57 -22.08 4.25 11.72
N VAL A 58 -21.22 4.05 10.70
CA VAL A 58 -19.93 3.39 10.91
C VAL A 58 -18.94 4.36 11.57
N PRO A 59 -18.41 4.06 12.76
CA PRO A 59 -17.43 4.92 13.41
C PRO A 59 -16.13 4.92 12.61
N VAL A 60 -15.61 6.11 12.29
CA VAL A 60 -14.37 6.31 11.54
C VAL A 60 -13.36 7.07 12.39
N GLN A 61 -12.14 6.56 12.47
CA GLN A 61 -11.04 7.25 13.13
C GLN A 61 -10.37 8.23 12.17
N ILE A 62 -10.28 9.49 12.61
CA ILE A 62 -9.50 10.54 11.93
C ILE A 62 -8.20 10.74 12.69
N VAL A 63 -7.07 10.75 11.99
CA VAL A 63 -5.75 11.01 12.54
C VAL A 63 -5.24 12.33 11.97
N ALA A 64 -4.98 13.30 12.85
CA ALA A 64 -4.31 14.54 12.47
C ALA A 64 -2.78 14.35 12.56
N VAL A 65 -2.08 14.51 11.45
CA VAL A 65 -0.65 14.31 11.32
C VAL A 65 0.03 15.66 11.10
N MET A 66 0.85 16.08 12.06
CA MET A 66 1.70 17.27 11.95
C MET A 66 2.84 17.04 10.95
N GLY A 67 3.47 15.87 10.99
CA GLY A 67 4.51 15.47 10.05
C GLY A 67 4.88 14.00 10.20
N LYS A 68 5.60 13.48 9.20
CA LYS A 68 6.13 12.12 9.18
C LYS A 68 7.65 12.20 9.02
N LYS A 69 8.38 11.36 9.75
CA LYS A 69 9.81 11.15 9.56
C LYS A 69 10.09 9.65 9.55
N SER A 70 10.77 9.19 8.52
CA SER A 70 11.31 7.83 8.47
C SER A 70 12.71 7.84 9.07
N ILE A 71 12.95 6.93 10.02
CA ILE A 71 14.25 6.70 10.64
C ILE A 71 14.58 5.22 10.55
N THR A 72 15.86 4.88 10.69
CA THR A 72 16.34 3.51 10.73
C THR A 72 16.00 2.85 12.06
N MET A 73 15.94 1.52 12.08
CA MET A 73 15.72 0.75 13.32
C MET A 73 16.80 1.06 14.38
N ARG A 74 18.04 1.30 13.93
CA ARG A 74 19.15 1.67 14.81
C ARG A 74 18.91 3.01 15.49
N GLU A 75 18.45 4.02 14.75
CA GLU A 75 18.12 5.33 15.31
C GLU A 75 16.97 5.23 16.33
N LEU A 76 15.93 4.45 16.02
CA LEU A 76 14.79 4.24 16.92
C LEU A 76 15.21 3.66 18.28
N VAL A 77 16.09 2.66 18.29
CA VAL A 77 16.57 2.00 19.52
C VAL A 77 17.47 2.93 20.36
N LEU A 78 18.13 3.90 19.72
CA LEU A 78 19.02 4.85 20.39
C LEU A 78 18.30 6.05 21.01
N LEU A 79 17.01 6.26 20.70
CA LEU A 79 16.22 7.37 21.24
C LEU A 79 16.14 7.31 22.76
N LYS A 80 16.35 8.47 23.39
CA LYS A 80 16.29 8.67 24.84
C LYS A 80 15.31 9.76 25.19
N LEU A 81 14.97 9.82 26.48
CA LEU A 81 14.17 10.91 27.01
C LEU A 81 14.88 12.25 26.74
N GLY A 82 14.15 13.17 26.10
CA GLY A 82 14.67 14.49 25.74
C GLY A 82 15.17 14.60 24.30
N ASP A 83 15.27 13.51 23.55
CA ASP A 83 15.63 13.57 22.13
C ASP A 83 14.52 14.25 21.31
N VAL A 84 14.92 15.10 20.37
CA VAL A 84 14.03 15.87 19.50
C VAL A 84 14.05 15.28 18.09
N ILE A 85 12.88 14.94 17.56
CA ILE A 85 12.73 14.43 16.20
C ILE A 85 12.34 15.57 15.27
N GLU A 86 13.31 16.06 14.50
CA GLU A 86 13.05 17.08 13.48
C GLU A 86 12.18 16.52 12.36
N LEU A 87 10.99 17.09 12.17
CA LEU A 87 10.10 16.74 11.07
C LEU A 87 10.49 17.50 9.81
N ALA A 88 10.29 16.90 8.63
CA ALA A 88 10.63 17.52 7.34
C ALA A 88 9.73 18.72 6.97
N ARG A 89 8.79 19.09 7.83
CA ARG A 89 7.76 20.10 7.55
C ARG A 89 8.01 21.37 8.37
N PRO A 90 7.97 22.56 7.76
CA PRO A 90 8.14 23.81 8.50
C PRO A 90 7.02 24.00 9.53
N ALA A 91 7.35 24.62 10.68
CA ALA A 91 6.54 24.65 11.91
C ALA A 91 5.16 25.35 11.81
N ASN A 92 4.80 25.92 10.65
CA ASN A 92 3.65 26.83 10.49
C ASN A 92 2.65 26.35 9.41
N GLU A 93 2.59 25.03 9.15
CA GLU A 93 1.82 24.48 8.04
C GLU A 93 0.53 23.77 8.46
N VAL A 94 -0.42 23.76 7.53
CA VAL A 94 -1.66 22.97 7.60
C VAL A 94 -1.35 21.50 7.92
N VAL A 95 -1.97 20.92 8.93
CA VAL A 95 -1.85 19.50 9.26
C VAL A 95 -2.61 18.63 8.26
N ASP A 96 -2.15 17.39 8.11
CA ASP A 96 -2.79 16.40 7.25
C ASP A 96 -3.82 15.61 8.06
N LEU A 97 -5.05 15.52 7.56
CA LEU A 97 -6.10 14.69 8.14
C LEU A 97 -6.17 13.38 7.37
N VAL A 98 -5.87 12.28 8.05
CA VAL A 98 -5.78 10.93 7.49
C VAL A 98 -6.92 10.08 8.01
N VAL A 99 -7.57 9.35 7.10
CA VAL A 99 -8.66 8.42 7.40
C VAL A 99 -8.32 7.07 6.78
N GLY A 100 -8.31 6.00 7.58
CA GLY A 100 -7.96 4.66 7.10
C GLY A 100 -6.58 4.60 6.41
N GLY A 101 -5.63 5.40 6.87
CA GLY A 101 -4.28 5.48 6.29
C GLY A 101 -4.14 6.36 5.03
N LYS A 102 -5.23 6.93 4.50
CA LYS A 102 -5.20 7.81 3.31
C LYS A 102 -5.43 9.27 3.67
N LEU A 103 -4.74 10.18 2.97
CA LEU A 103 -4.94 11.62 3.12
C LEU A 103 -6.35 12.00 2.66
N PHE A 104 -7.14 12.58 3.55
CA PHE A 104 -8.53 12.96 3.27
C PHE A 104 -8.69 14.48 3.14
N ALA A 105 -8.00 15.24 4.01
CA ALA A 105 -8.09 16.69 4.04
C ALA A 105 -6.81 17.32 4.60
N LYS A 106 -6.70 18.63 4.44
CA LYS A 106 -5.72 19.49 5.10
C LYS A 106 -6.46 20.49 5.99
N GLY A 107 -5.90 20.80 7.14
CA GLY A 107 -6.51 21.71 8.10
C GLY A 107 -5.50 22.51 8.90
N GLU A 108 -5.94 23.57 9.55
CA GLU A 108 -5.12 24.37 10.46
C GLU A 108 -5.40 23.97 11.91
N LEU A 109 -4.37 24.02 12.76
CA LEU A 109 -4.53 23.78 14.20
C LEU A 109 -5.19 25.00 14.85
N VAL A 110 -6.20 24.74 15.68
CA VAL A 110 -6.95 25.77 16.41
C VAL A 110 -7.12 25.35 17.87
N ASP A 111 -7.16 26.32 18.78
CA ASP A 111 -7.61 26.07 20.16
C ASP A 111 -9.13 26.21 20.23
N VAL A 112 -9.79 25.21 20.83
CA VAL A 112 -11.23 25.18 21.06
C VAL A 112 -11.45 24.75 22.49
N ASP A 113 -11.91 25.67 23.34
CA ASP A 113 -12.17 25.44 24.76
C ASP A 113 -10.97 24.82 25.51
N GLY A 114 -9.75 25.29 25.21
CA GLY A 114 -8.52 24.78 25.79
C GLY A 114 -8.13 23.38 25.30
N LYS A 115 -8.73 22.92 24.21
CA LYS A 115 -8.40 21.67 23.52
C LYS A 115 -7.89 21.97 22.12
N LEU A 116 -6.97 21.14 21.67
CA LEU A 116 -6.45 21.22 20.31
C LEU A 116 -7.48 20.65 19.32
N GLY A 117 -7.92 21.48 18.38
CA GLY A 117 -8.82 21.16 17.28
C GLY A 117 -8.14 21.37 15.92
N VAL A 118 -8.80 20.90 14.86
CA VAL A 118 -8.36 21.11 13.47
C VAL A 118 -9.50 21.71 12.66
N ARG A 119 -9.29 22.90 12.09
CA ARG A 119 -10.22 23.51 11.14
C ARG A 119 -9.87 23.05 9.73
N ILE A 120 -10.85 22.50 9.02
CA ILE A 120 -10.66 22.02 7.64
C ILE A 120 -10.40 23.22 6.73
N VAL A 121 -9.28 23.18 6.01
CA VAL A 121 -8.88 24.19 5.00
C VAL A 121 -9.18 23.68 3.59
N ARG A 122 -8.90 22.39 3.33
CA ARG A 122 -9.13 21.78 2.01
C ARG A 122 -9.46 20.31 2.13
N ILE A 123 -10.45 19.84 1.39
CA ILE A 123 -10.78 18.42 1.24
C ILE A 123 -10.14 17.91 -0.06
N ILE A 124 -9.52 16.73 -0.01
CA ILE A 124 -8.72 16.17 -1.12
C ILE A 124 -9.41 14.97 -1.79
N ARG A 125 -10.33 14.29 -1.07
CA ARG A 125 -11.15 13.11 -1.45
C ARG A 125 -10.56 12.13 -2.47
#